data_AF-A0A077M1B7-F1
#
_entry.id   AF-A0A077M1B7-F1
#
_cell.length_a   1.000
_cell.length_b   1.000
_cell.length_c   1.000
_cell.angle_alpha   90.00
_cell.angle_beta   90.00
_cell.angle_gamma   90.00
#
_symmetry.space_group_name_H-M   'P 1'
#
loop_
_entity.id
_entity.type
_entity.pdbx_description
1 polymer ?
#
loop_
_entity_poly.entity_id
_entity_poly.type
_entity_poly.pdbx_seq_one_letter_code
_entity_poly.pdbx_strand_id
1 'polypeptide(L)' 'MAARIRADHPDATWVSAGMSGDLEEAVSAGATHLRVGTAILGTRPSLG' A
#
# COMPACT_ATOMS: atom_id res chain seq x y z
N MET A 1 -8.34 7.75 3.57
CA MET A 1 -8.06 7.70 2.12
C MET A 1 -9.07 6.82 1.38
N ALA A 2 -9.13 5.52 1.67
CA ALA A 2 -9.90 4.54 0.90
C ALA A 2 -11.41 4.79 0.85
N ALA A 3 -11.99 5.40 1.89
CA ALA A 3 -13.42 5.75 1.90
C ALA A 3 -13.80 6.72 0.78
N ARG A 4 -12.93 7.68 0.42
CA ARG A 4 -13.16 8.61 -0.69
C ARG A 4 -13.09 7.89 -2.04
N ILE A 5 -12.07 7.05 -2.21
CA ILE A 5 -11.93 6.23 -3.43
C ILE A 5 -13.18 5.38 -3.66
N ARG A 6 -13.74 4.75 -2.62
CA ARG A 6 -14.97 3.96 -2.75
C ARG A 6 -16.23 4.80 -2.95
N ALA A 7 -16.25 6.05 -2.48
CA ALA A 7 -17.35 6.96 -2.76
C ALA A 7 -17.34 7.39 -4.25
N ASP A 8 -16.16 7.70 -4.79
CA ASP A 8 -15.98 8.14 -6.17
C ASP A 8 -16.03 6.96 -7.17
N HIS A 9 -15.60 5.78 -6.73
CA HIS A 9 -15.53 4.54 -7.50
C HIS A 9 -16.08 3.36 -6.69
N PRO A 10 -17.42 3.17 -6.65
CA PRO A 10 -18.06 2.13 -5.83
C PRO A 10 -17.59 0.70 -6.16
N ASP A 11 -17.24 0.44 -7.42
CA ASP A 11 -16.79 -0.87 -7.89
C ASP A 11 -15.30 -1.15 -7.60
N ALA A 12 -14.58 -0.17 -7.02
CA ALA A 12 -13.18 -0.34 -6.65
C ALA A 12 -13.06 -1.24 -5.40
N THR A 13 -12.99 -2.55 -5.66
CA THR A 13 -12.77 -3.57 -4.62
C THR A 13 -11.32 -3.58 -4.12
N TRP A 14 -10.38 -3.05 -4.90
CA TRP A 14 -8.95 -3.03 -4.60
C TRP A 14 -8.43 -1.61 -4.41
N VAL A 15 -7.74 -1.39 -3.28
CA VAL A 15 -7.04 -0.13 -2.98
C VAL A 15 -5.58 -0.48 -2.67
N SER A 16 -4.71 -0.27 -3.66
CA SER A 16 -3.27 -0.49 -3.53
C SER A 16 -2.59 0.77 -2.99
N ALA A 17 -2.24 0.74 -1.71
CA ALA A 17 -1.60 1.86 -1.01
C ALA A 17 -0.69 1.30 0.09
N GLY A 18 0.33 2.07 0.48
CA GLY A 18 1.37 1.61 1.40
C GLY A 18 2.47 0.79 0.73
N MET A 19 3.61 0.81 1.40
CA MET A 19 4.89 0.19 1.09
C MET A 19 5.48 -0.43 2.37
N SER A 20 6.75 -0.81 2.34
CA SER A 20 7.41 -1.50 3.48
C SER A 20 7.52 -0.66 4.76
N GLY A 21 7.38 0.67 4.69
CA GLY A 21 7.65 1.59 5.82
C GLY A 21 6.41 2.21 6.47
N ASP A 22 5.23 1.99 5.93
CA ASP A 22 3.97 2.66 6.29
C ASP A 22 2.80 1.68 6.29
N LEU A 23 3.08 0.41 6.64
CA LEU A 23 2.12 -0.69 6.57
C LEU A 23 0.91 -0.44 7.48
N GLU A 24 1.14 -0.15 8.76
CA GLU A 24 0.09 0.03 9.75
C GLU A 24 -0.80 1.24 9.41
N GLU A 25 -0.18 2.33 8.94
CA GLU A 25 -0.90 3.53 8.50
C GLU A 25 -1.75 3.24 7.26
N ALA A 26 -1.20 2.54 6.26
CA ALA A 26 -1.93 2.19 5.04
C ALA A 26 -3.14 1.29 5.32
N VAL A 27 -2.99 0.30 6.22
CA VAL A 27 -4.09 -0.56 6.66
C VAL A 27 -5.15 0.26 7.39
N SER A 28 -4.76 1.12 8.32
CA SER A 28 -5.68 2.02 9.04
C SER A 28 -6.43 2.97 8.07
N ALA A 29 -5.77 3.43 7.02
CA ALA A 29 -6.35 4.27 5.98
C ALA A 29 -7.27 3.52 5.00
N GLY A 30 -7.34 2.18 5.10
CA GLY A 30 -8.23 1.28 4.37
C GLY A 30 -7.64 0.67 3.09
N ALA A 31 -6.32 0.55 2.98
CA ALA A 31 -5.68 -0.20 1.90
C ALA A 31 -6.07 -1.68 1.97
N THR A 32 -6.29 -2.29 0.81
CA THR A 32 -6.55 -3.74 0.71
C THR A 32 -5.36 -4.50 0.13
N HIS A 33 -4.43 -3.79 -0.51
CA HIS A 33 -3.21 -4.35 -1.10
C HIS A 33 -2.02 -3.46 -0.73
N LEU A 34 -0.96 -4.08 -0.20
CA LEU A 34 0.28 -3.43 0.20
C LEU A 34 1.42 -3.83 -0.75
N ARG A 35 2.43 -2.97 -0.90
CA ARG A 35 3.62 -3.25 -1.72
C ARG A 35 4.85 -3.42 -0.83
N VAL A 36 5.09 -4.64 -0.37
CA VAL A 36 6.17 -4.93 0.57
C VAL A 36 7.35 -5.56 -0.18
N GLY A 37 8.46 -4.83 -0.25
CA GLY A 37 9.67 -5.24 -0.93
C GLY A 37 10.80 -5.37 0.08
N THR A 38 11.40 -4.25 0.47
CA THR A 38 12.57 -4.19 1.36
C THR A 38 12.36 -4.93 2.68
N ALA A 39 11.16 -4.89 3.28
CA ALA A 39 10.91 -5.61 4.53
C ALA A 39 10.91 -7.14 4.37
N ILE A 40 10.69 -7.66 3.15
CA ILE A 40 10.73 -9.11 2.84
C ILE A 40 12.07 -9.50 2.23
N LEU A 41 12.55 -8.73 1.26
CA LEU A 41 13.69 -9.07 0.40
C LEU A 41 15.00 -8.39 0.81
N GLY A 42 14.96 -7.49 1.79
CA GLY A 42 16.10 -6.64 2.15
C GLY A 42 16.35 -5.49 1.17
N THR A 43 17.39 -4.71 1.45
CA THR A 43 17.78 -3.55 0.64
C THR A 43 18.33 -3.99 -0.72
N ARG A 44 17.88 -3.33 -1.79
CA ARG A 44 18.43 -3.55 -3.13
C ARG A 44 19.89 -3.07 -3.17
N PRO A 45 20.82 -3.82 -3.78
CA PRO A 45 22.18 -3.32 -4.02
C PRO A 45 22.16 -2.02 -4.82
N SER A 46 23.00 -1.05 -4.45
CA SER A 46 23.22 0.12 -5.29
C SER A 46 23.91 -0.33 -6.57
N LEU A 47 23.38 0.10 -7.72
CA LEU A 47 24.11 0.01 -8.98
C LEU A 47 25.21 1.06 -8.88
N GLY A 48 26.44 0.61 -8.64
CA GLY A 48 27.63 1.45 -8.61
C GLY A 48 27.94 2.07 -9.97
#